data_AF-A0A378QXU7-F1
#
_entry.id   AF-A0A378QXU7-F1
#
_cell.length_a   1.000
_cell.length_b   1.000
_cell.length_c   1.000
_cell.angle_alpha   90.00
_cell.angle_beta   90.00
_cell.angle_gamma   90.00
#
_symmetry.space_group_name_H-M   'P 1'
#
loop_
_entity.id
_entity.type
_entity.pdbx_description
1 polymer ?
#
loop_
_entity_poly.entity_id
_entity_poly.type
_entity_poly.pdbx_seq_one_letter_code
_entity_poly.pdbx_strand_id
1 'polypeptide(L)' 'MSFKIAHCPEFCLPLPDGHRFPMAKYELLPKKLIADGIATPEQFFYPKNGKRERDFDHAHRRLLARP' A
#
# COMPACT_ATOMS: atom_id res chain seq x y z
N MET A 1 -7.19 -20.32 -7.46
CA MET A 1 -6.49 -19.17 -8.07
C MET A 1 -5.57 -18.57 -7.02
N SER A 2 -4.30 -18.30 -7.33
CA SER A 2 -3.33 -17.75 -6.38
C SER A 2 -3.05 -16.29 -6.71
N PHE A 3 -3.30 -15.38 -5.77
CA PHE A 3 -3.05 -13.95 -5.89
C PHE A 3 -1.84 -13.53 -5.07
N LYS A 4 -1.14 -12.48 -5.52
CA LYS A 4 0.02 -11.91 -4.85
C LYS A 4 -0.34 -10.61 -4.16
N ILE A 5 0.13 -10.42 -2.94
CA ILE A 5 -0.11 -9.24 -2.10
C ILE A 5 1.19 -8.45 -1.99
N ALA A 6 1.21 -7.23 -2.54
CA ALA A 6 2.33 -6.32 -2.30
C ALA A 6 2.23 -5.78 -0.86
N HIS A 7 3.28 -5.97 -0.06
CA HIS A 7 3.38 -5.42 1.28
C HIS A 7 4.80 -4.92 1.53
N CYS A 8 4.92 -3.71 2.06
CA CYS A 8 6.19 -3.11 2.43
C CYS A 8 6.05 -2.45 3.81
N PRO A 9 6.82 -2.90 4.82
CA PRO A 9 6.78 -2.35 6.17
C PRO A 9 7.15 -0.86 6.25
N GLU A 10 7.92 -0.33 5.30
CA GLU A 10 8.37 1.08 5.30
C GLU A 10 7.22 2.09 5.12
N PHE A 11 6.05 1.63 4.68
CA PHE A 11 4.85 2.46 4.66
C PHE A 11 4.22 2.67 6.05
N CYS A 12 4.71 1.98 7.09
CA CYS A 12 4.30 2.20 8.47
C CYS A 12 5.07 3.41 9.03
N LEU A 13 4.51 4.61 8.87
CA LEU A 13 5.13 5.87 9.29
C LEU A 13 4.54 6.37 10.60
N PRO A 14 5.35 6.92 11.53
CA PRO A 14 4.79 7.57 12.71
C PRO A 14 3.92 8.75 12.29
N LEU A 15 2.74 8.87 12.92
CA LEU A 15 1.83 9.98 12.68
C LEU A 15 1.71 10.83 13.95
N PRO A 16 1.52 12.15 13.81
CA PRO A 16 1.15 13.00 14.93
C PRO A 16 -0.17 12.55 15.59
N ASP A 17 -0.34 12.90 16.86
CA ASP A 17 -1.60 12.66 17.58
C ASP A 17 -2.78 13.33 16.87
N GLY A 18 -3.92 12.65 16.87
CA GLY A 18 -5.15 13.13 16.22
C GLY A 18 -5.17 12.99 14.69
N HIS A 19 -4.12 12.45 14.06
CA HIS A 19 -4.10 12.26 12.61
C HIS A 19 -5.19 11.28 12.14
N ARG A 20 -5.97 11.68 11.13
CA ARG A 20 -7.14 10.91 10.64
C ARG A 20 -6.78 9.72 9.76
N PHE A 21 -5.56 9.67 9.25
CA PHE A 21 -5.09 8.56 8.43
C PHE A 21 -4.89 7.30 9.28
N PRO A 22 -5.47 6.16 8.89
CA PRO A 22 -5.47 4.96 9.73
C PRO A 22 -4.18 4.16 9.56
N MET A 23 -3.04 4.73 9.96
CA MET A 23 -1.71 4.13 9.76
C MET A 23 -1.60 2.71 10.31
N ALA A 24 -2.18 2.46 11.47
CA ALA A 24 -2.18 1.13 12.09
C ALA A 24 -2.69 0.02 11.15
N LYS A 25 -3.53 0.32 10.15
CA LYS A 25 -4.01 -0.66 9.18
C LYS A 25 -2.88 -1.26 8.34
N TYR A 26 -1.82 -0.51 8.05
CA TYR A 26 -0.71 -1.00 7.23
C TYR A 26 0.07 -2.11 7.94
N GLU A 27 0.15 -2.06 9.26
CA GLU A 27 0.75 -3.11 10.09
C GLU A 27 -0.22 -4.26 10.38
N LEU A 28 -1.49 -3.94 10.67
CA LEU A 28 -2.47 -4.91 11.16
C LEU A 28 -3.09 -5.77 10.05
N LEU A 29 -3.29 -5.21 8.85
CA LEU A 29 -4.00 -5.90 7.78
C LEU A 29 -3.29 -7.18 7.29
N PRO A 30 -1.96 -7.19 7.03
CA PRO A 30 -1.25 -8.42 6.67
C PRO A 30 -1.38 -9.52 7.74
N LYS A 31 -1.26 -9.13 9.02
CA LYS A 31 -1.39 -10.05 10.17
C LYS A 31 -2.79 -10.66 10.22
N LYS A 32 -3.82 -9.83 10.02
CA LYS A 32 -5.23 -10.26 10.04
C LYS A 32 -5.55 -11.20 8.88
N LEU A 33 -5.04 -10.92 7.67
CA LEU A 33 -5.23 -11.80 6.50
C LEU A 33 -4.64 -13.20 6.71
N ILE A 34 -3.49 -13.30 7.38
CA ILE A 34 -2.87 -14.58 7.73
C ILE A 34 -3.68 -15.28 8.82
N ALA A 35 -4.06 -14.56 9.88
CA ALA A 35 -4.83 -15.12 11.00
C ALA A 35 -6.20 -15.65 10.57
N ASP A 36 -6.86 -14.99 9.61
CA ASP A 36 -8.17 -15.39 9.09
C ASP A 36 -8.08 -16.47 7.99
N GLY A 37 -6.86 -16.93 7.64
CA GLY A 37 -6.65 -17.92 6.59
C GLY A 37 -6.97 -17.42 5.17
N ILE A 38 -7.08 -16.10 4.99
CA ILE A 38 -7.37 -15.47 3.69
C ILE A 38 -6.13 -15.44 2.81
N ALA A 39 -4.94 -15.30 3.42
CA ALA A 39 -3.66 -15.29 2.72
C ALA A 39 -2.61 -16.10 3.48
N THR A 40 -1.68 -16.68 2.73
CA THR A 40 -0.49 -17.36 3.25
C THR A 40 0.72 -16.42 3.20
N PRO A 41 1.74 -16.61 4.07
CA PRO A 41 2.95 -15.79 4.06
C PRO A 41 3.64 -15.71 2.69
N GLU A 42 3.59 -16.78 1.91
CA GLU A 42 4.24 -16.90 0.60
C GLU A 42 3.56 -16.06 -0.50
N GLN A 43 2.33 -15.60 -0.25
CA GLN A 43 1.61 -14.71 -1.17
C GLN A 43 2.07 -13.26 -1.03
N PHE A 44 2.75 -12.89 0.05
CA PHE A 44 3.25 -11.55 0.26
C PHE A 44 4.60 -11.36 -0.44
N PHE A 45 4.77 -10.22 -1.09
CA PHE A 45 6.04 -9.84 -1.70
C PHE A 45 6.33 -8.36 -1.50
N TYR A 46 7.63 -8.06 -1.48
CA TYR A 46 8.11 -6.68 -1.43
C TYR A 46 8.08 -6.07 -2.85
N PRO A 47 7.33 -4.99 -3.09
CA PRO A 47 7.28 -4.35 -4.40
C PRO A 47 8.64 -3.71 -4.74
N LYS A 48 9.23 -4.07 -5.88
CA LYS A 48 10.39 -3.35 -6.41
C LYS A 48 9.91 -2.01 -6.98
N ASN A 49 10.56 -0.91 -6.55
CA ASN A 49 10.27 0.48 -6.90
C ASN A 49 9.52 0.67 -8.22
N GLY A 50 8.30 1.23 -8.11
CA GLY A 50 7.54 1.74 -9.26
C GLY A 50 8.38 2.80 -9.97
N LYS A 51 8.45 2.72 -11.30
CA LYS A 51 9.33 3.57 -12.09
C LYS A 51 8.94 5.05 -11.91
N ARG A 52 9.95 5.87 -11.57
CA ARG A 52 10.21 7.29 -11.85
C ARG A 52 9.03 8.30 -11.87
N GLU A 53 9.29 9.46 -11.26
CA GLU A 53 8.57 10.76 -11.28
C GLU A 53 7.67 11.04 -12.52
N ARG A 54 8.10 10.66 -13.73
CA ARG A 54 7.33 10.81 -14.98
C ARG A 54 5.95 10.13 -14.98
N ASP A 55 5.75 9.06 -14.22
CA ASP A 55 4.46 8.35 -14.17
C ASP A 55 3.45 9.06 -13.24
N PHE A 56 3.93 9.78 -12.22
CA PHE A 56 3.09 10.57 -11.30
C PHE A 56 2.56 11.84 -11.98
N ASP A 57 3.39 12.52 -12.78
CA ASP A 57 3.03 13.74 -13.51
C ASP A 57 1.88 13.51 -14.50
N HIS A 58 1.83 12.35 -15.14
CA HIS A 58 0.79 12.03 -16.10
C HIS A 58 -0.60 11.90 -15.45
N ALA A 59 -0.67 11.25 -14.28
CA ALA A 59 -1.91 11.10 -13.53
C ALA A 59 -2.39 12.43 -12.95
N HIS A 60 -1.46 13.23 -12.40
CA HIS A 60 -1.80 14.53 -11.81
C HIS A 60 -2.25 15.56 -12.86
N ARG A 61 -1.56 15.66 -14.00
CA ARG A 61 -1.95 16.56 -15.10
C ARG A 61 -3.32 16.23 -15.69
N ARG A 62 -3.72 14.95 -15.70
CA ARG A 62 -5.06 14.54 -16.18
C ARG A 62 -6.21 14.99 -15.28
N LEU A 63 -5.99 15.18 -13.98
CA LEU A 63 -7.03 15.65 -13.06
C LEU A 63 -7.27 17.15 -13.17
N LEU A 64 -6.22 17.92 -13.52
CA LEU A 64 -6.28 19.39 -13.67
C LEU A 64 -6.66 19.84 -15.08
N ALA A 65 -6.63 18.94 -16.08
CA ALA A 65 -6.94 19.23 -17.48
C ALA A 65 -8.34 18.79 -17.93
N ARG A 66 -9.26 18.49 -16.99
CA ARG A 66 -10.67 18.25 -17.31
C ARG A 66 -11.40 19.61 -17.37
N PRO A 67 -12.22 19.86 -18.41
CA PRO A 67 -13.00 21.11 -18.51
C PRO A 67 -14.01 21.24 -17.37
#